data_AF-A0A382NHV1-F1
#
_entry.id   AF-A0A382NHV1-F1
#
_cell.length_a   1.000
_cell.length_b   1.000
_cell.length_c   1.000
_cell.angle_alpha   90.00
_cell.angle_beta   90.00
_cell.angle_gamma   90.00
#
_symmetry.space_group_name_H-M   'P 1'
#
loop_
_entity.id
_entity.type
_entity.pdbx_description
1 polymer ?
#
loop_
_entity_poly.entity_id
_entity_poly.type
_entity_poly.pdbx_seq_one_letter_code
_entity_poly.pdbx_strand_id
1 'polypeptide(L)'
;TYIGVSAGALDLANLDIDGGTDIGAAVVAADLFIVDDGAGGTNRKTTAARIKTFVEATAMAVTGNVTATGTVEPAGDTAASDSAAIGYTAAEGLILTGQGNTNDVTIKNDADADVLEIPTGTTNVTVVGDVTAGGNLIATGTVEPAGDTAASDNASIGYTSAEGIIITGQGSTNDVTVKNDADTTVFQIPTGTSILRLSDASTIDMSTPLLAGADHTYTGLSAQMLAGGAISAFDLVCVHTVTQEVVEADASAYATARVIGIAPAAISDTATGTILLHGFIRDDTWAWTAGSTLYLSETAGAMTHTAPSTDGAFVLVVGVALSPDVVYINPSMDVIEHA
;
A
#
# COMPACT_ATOMS: atom_id res chain seq x y z
N THR A 1 65.82 46.54 -36.28
CA THR A 1 65.79 47.90 -36.83
C THR A 1 64.54 48.59 -36.33
N TYR A 2 64.67 49.65 -35.53
CA TYR A 2 63.53 50.42 -35.04
C TYR A 2 63.01 51.26 -36.21
N ILE A 3 61.82 50.93 -36.73
CA ILE A 3 61.14 51.81 -37.69
C ILE A 3 60.39 52.85 -36.86
N GLY A 4 61.01 54.03 -36.73
CA GLY A 4 60.38 55.16 -36.05
C GLY A 4 59.23 55.72 -36.89
N VAL A 5 58.06 55.10 -36.78
CA VAL A 5 56.81 55.63 -37.32
C VAL A 5 56.18 56.55 -36.29
N SER A 6 55.68 57.72 -36.72
CA SER A 6 54.93 58.62 -35.84
C SER A 6 53.63 57.94 -35.38
N ALA A 7 53.07 58.36 -34.25
CA ALA A 7 51.79 57.84 -33.77
C ALA A 7 50.72 57.96 -34.87
N GLY A 8 50.01 56.86 -35.16
CA GLY A 8 49.01 56.80 -36.22
C GLY A 8 49.55 56.66 -37.65
N ALA A 9 50.87 56.54 -37.86
CA ALA A 9 51.44 56.39 -39.21
C ALA A 9 51.50 54.93 -39.72
N LEU A 10 51.27 53.94 -38.85
CA LEU A 10 51.07 52.56 -39.27
C LEU A 10 49.56 52.32 -39.45
N ASP A 11 49.14 52.21 -40.69
CA ASP A 11 47.80 51.77 -41.04
C ASP A 11 47.57 50.34 -40.51
N LEU A 12 46.37 50.05 -40.01
CA LEU A 12 45.98 48.71 -39.58
C LEU A 12 46.13 47.71 -40.74
N ALA A 13 45.91 48.15 -41.99
CA ALA A 13 46.11 47.33 -43.19
C ALA A 13 47.57 46.87 -43.39
N ASN A 14 48.54 47.57 -42.78
CA ASN A 14 49.97 47.23 -42.85
C ASN A 14 50.42 46.36 -41.66
N LEU A 15 49.54 46.04 -40.71
CA LEU A 15 49.84 45.12 -39.62
C LEU A 15 49.67 43.67 -40.11
N ASP A 16 50.70 43.14 -40.75
CA ASP A 16 50.76 41.73 -41.16
C ASP A 16 51.09 40.83 -39.96
N ILE A 17 50.19 39.91 -39.65
CA ILE A 17 50.31 38.93 -38.56
C ILE A 17 50.55 37.50 -39.06
N ASP A 18 50.42 37.23 -40.36
CA ASP A 18 50.49 35.88 -40.92
C ASP A 18 51.92 35.30 -40.93
N GLY A 19 52.93 36.18 -40.85
CA GLY A 19 54.34 35.82 -40.64
C GLY A 19 54.82 35.91 -39.18
N GLY A 20 53.93 36.24 -38.23
CA GLY A 20 54.24 36.40 -36.82
C GLY A 20 54.50 35.06 -36.12
N THR A 21 55.44 35.04 -35.18
CA THR A 21 55.59 33.88 -34.28
C THR A 21 54.46 33.90 -33.26
N ASP A 22 53.75 32.78 -33.11
CA ASP A 22 52.75 32.60 -32.05
C ASP A 22 53.38 32.85 -30.67
N ILE A 23 52.59 33.29 -29.70
CA ILE A 23 53.06 33.57 -28.33
C ILE A 23 53.64 32.31 -27.65
N GLY A 24 53.18 31.11 -28.02
CA GLY A 24 53.67 29.84 -27.50
C GLY A 24 53.36 29.58 -26.01
N ALA A 25 52.56 30.45 -25.39
CA ALA A 25 52.11 30.38 -24.01
C ALA A 25 50.60 30.67 -23.92
N ALA A 26 49.97 30.25 -22.83
CA ALA A 26 48.58 30.62 -22.57
C ALA A 26 48.47 32.13 -22.37
N VAL A 27 47.40 32.73 -22.91
CA VAL A 27 47.06 34.12 -22.62
C VAL A 27 46.70 34.25 -21.14
N VAL A 28 47.40 35.09 -20.40
CA VAL A 28 47.19 35.37 -18.99
C VAL A 28 46.60 36.77 -18.78
N ALA A 29 46.04 37.02 -17.60
CA ALA A 29 45.34 38.26 -17.26
C ALA A 29 46.14 39.55 -17.54
N ALA A 30 47.48 39.49 -17.47
CA ALA A 30 48.39 40.62 -17.67
C ALA A 30 48.74 40.90 -19.14
N ASP A 31 48.47 39.97 -20.06
CA ASP A 31 48.82 40.15 -21.47
C ASP A 31 48.08 41.32 -22.09
N LEU A 32 48.72 41.98 -23.05
CA LEU A 32 48.24 43.22 -23.65
C LEU A 32 47.72 42.99 -25.07
N PHE A 33 46.49 43.43 -25.30
CA PHE A 33 45.85 43.50 -26.61
C PHE A 33 45.76 44.95 -27.07
N ILE A 34 45.81 45.15 -28.38
CA ILE A 34 45.57 46.45 -28.98
C ILE A 34 44.05 46.57 -29.22
N VAL A 35 43.46 47.67 -28.74
CA VAL A 35 42.04 47.98 -28.91
C VAL A 35 41.88 49.45 -29.28
N ASP A 36 40.96 49.73 -30.20
CA ASP A 36 40.47 51.08 -30.43
C ASP A 36 39.31 51.36 -29.46
N ASP A 37 39.41 52.45 -28.70
CA ASP A 37 38.39 52.86 -27.72
C ASP A 37 37.35 53.81 -28.32
N GLY A 38 37.31 53.96 -29.64
CA GLY A 38 36.22 54.59 -30.37
C GLY A 38 36.23 56.12 -30.33
N ALA A 39 37.31 56.76 -29.91
CA ALA A 39 37.43 58.23 -29.93
C ALA A 39 38.85 58.71 -30.29
N GLY A 40 39.08 58.95 -31.59
CA GLY A 40 40.23 59.73 -32.05
C GLY A 40 41.38 58.94 -32.71
N GLY A 41 41.12 57.73 -33.21
CA GLY A 41 42.05 57.00 -34.10
C GLY A 41 43.36 56.54 -33.44
N THR A 42 43.44 56.55 -32.11
CA THR A 42 44.62 56.09 -31.37
C THR A 42 44.36 54.73 -30.74
N ASN A 43 45.00 53.71 -31.31
CA ASN A 43 45.06 52.38 -30.74
C ASN A 43 45.67 52.42 -29.33
N ARG A 44 44.98 51.82 -28.35
CA ARG A 44 45.42 51.72 -26.95
C ARG A 44 45.67 50.26 -26.57
N LYS A 45 46.42 50.07 -25.50
CA LYS A 45 46.58 48.74 -24.89
C LYS A 45 45.45 48.46 -23.89
N THR A 46 44.94 47.24 -23.90
CA THR A 46 44.09 46.70 -22.84
C THR A 46 44.68 45.40 -22.33
N THR A 47 44.50 45.08 -21.05
CA THR A 47 44.92 43.79 -20.50
C THR A 47 43.86 42.73 -20.79
N ALA A 48 44.25 41.46 -20.98
CA ALA A 48 43.34 40.34 -21.19
C ALA A 48 42.25 40.24 -20.11
N ALA A 49 42.56 40.61 -18.87
CA ALA A 49 41.59 40.67 -17.77
C ALA A 49 40.38 41.56 -18.06
N ARG A 50 40.55 42.69 -18.77
CA ARG A 50 39.46 43.61 -19.08
C ARG A 50 38.57 43.06 -20.20
N ILE A 51 39.17 42.35 -21.16
CA ILE A 51 38.43 41.65 -22.21
C ILE A 51 37.61 40.52 -21.57
N LYS A 52 38.21 39.74 -20.66
CA LYS A 52 37.53 38.69 -19.91
C LYS A 52 36.28 39.22 -19.19
N THR A 53 36.41 40.29 -18.40
CA THR A 53 35.26 40.91 -17.70
C THR A 53 34.17 41.41 -18.65
N PHE A 54 34.54 41.91 -19.83
CA PHE A 54 33.57 42.35 -20.85
C PHE A 54 32.82 41.17 -21.49
N VAL A 55 33.50 40.05 -21.74
CA VAL A 55 32.92 38.83 -22.33
C VAL A 55 32.10 38.02 -21.32
N GLU A 56 32.47 38.04 -20.03
CA GLU A 56 31.73 37.42 -18.92
C GLU A 56 30.52 38.25 -18.42
N ALA A 57 30.05 39.23 -19.19
CA ALA A 57 28.89 40.02 -18.78
C ALA A 57 27.66 39.14 -18.50
N THR A 58 26.83 39.56 -17.54
CA THR A 58 25.77 38.86 -16.76
C THR A 58 24.89 37.79 -17.42
N ALA A 59 24.87 37.64 -18.74
CA ALA A 59 24.14 36.59 -19.44
C ALA A 59 24.88 36.16 -20.72
N MET A 60 25.10 34.85 -20.88
CA MET A 60 25.64 34.27 -22.11
C MET A 60 24.50 33.68 -22.94
N ALA A 61 24.14 34.32 -24.05
CA ALA A 61 23.17 33.79 -24.99
C ALA A 61 23.86 32.78 -25.92
N VAL A 62 23.52 31.50 -25.80
CA VAL A 62 24.06 30.43 -26.65
C VAL A 62 22.99 30.03 -27.67
N THR A 63 23.27 30.24 -28.96
CA THR A 63 22.44 29.70 -30.05
C THR A 63 22.97 28.33 -30.44
N GLY A 64 22.50 27.28 -29.76
CA GLY A 64 22.89 25.90 -30.02
C GLY A 64 23.10 25.08 -28.74
N ASN A 65 23.72 23.91 -28.89
CA ASN A 65 23.98 23.03 -27.77
C ASN A 65 25.11 23.58 -26.88
N VAL A 66 24.89 23.61 -25.58
CA VAL A 66 25.95 23.80 -24.59
C VAL A 66 26.55 22.42 -24.29
N THR A 67 27.78 22.18 -24.72
CA THR A 67 28.52 20.94 -24.38
C THR A 67 29.50 21.26 -23.25
N ALA A 68 29.17 20.86 -22.02
CA ALA A 68 30.06 20.98 -20.86
C ALA A 68 30.75 19.64 -20.61
N THR A 69 32.09 19.63 -20.55
CA THR A 69 32.87 18.42 -20.18
C THR A 69 33.03 18.26 -18.67
N GLY A 70 32.57 19.24 -17.89
CA GLY A 70 32.50 19.23 -16.44
C GLY A 70 31.05 19.39 -15.96
N THR A 71 30.86 19.54 -14.65
CA THR A 71 29.52 19.76 -14.07
C THR A 71 28.93 21.09 -14.53
N VAL A 72 27.66 21.10 -14.93
CA VAL A 72 26.88 22.32 -15.13
C VAL A 72 26.29 22.71 -13.77
N GLU A 73 26.83 23.77 -13.18
CA GLU A 73 26.35 24.34 -11.92
C GLU A 73 25.52 25.59 -12.24
N PRO A 74 24.19 25.48 -12.41
CA PRO A 74 23.36 26.67 -12.56
C PRO A 74 23.49 27.54 -11.30
N ALA A 75 23.82 28.82 -11.48
CA ALA A 75 23.97 29.76 -10.38
C ALA A 75 22.67 30.56 -10.19
N GLY A 76 22.10 30.52 -8.99
CA GLY A 76 20.89 31.27 -8.62
C GLY A 76 19.72 30.38 -8.22
N ASP A 77 18.81 30.96 -7.42
CA ASP A 77 17.50 30.39 -7.07
C ASP A 77 16.46 30.74 -8.15
N THR A 78 15.43 29.92 -8.32
CA THR A 78 14.32 30.18 -9.24
C THR A 78 13.13 30.72 -8.46
N ALA A 79 12.83 32.02 -8.55
CA ALA A 79 11.71 32.61 -7.81
C ALA A 79 10.38 32.45 -8.57
N ALA A 80 9.26 32.56 -7.84
CA ALA A 80 7.94 32.58 -8.46
C ALA A 80 7.81 33.75 -9.47
N SER A 81 7.25 33.48 -10.65
CA SER A 81 7.15 34.40 -11.80
C SER A 81 8.45 34.65 -12.58
N ASP A 82 9.57 34.02 -12.22
CA ASP A 82 10.76 33.99 -13.08
C ASP A 82 10.53 33.08 -14.29
N SER A 83 11.33 33.27 -15.34
CA SER A 83 11.34 32.36 -16.49
C SER A 83 11.68 30.92 -16.05
N ALA A 84 11.28 29.94 -16.85
CA ALA A 84 11.65 28.55 -16.61
C ALA A 84 13.16 28.42 -16.40
N ALA A 85 13.54 27.74 -15.33
CA ALA A 85 14.91 27.73 -14.86
C ALA A 85 15.28 26.38 -14.23
N ILE A 86 16.58 26.10 -14.28
CA ILE A 86 17.23 25.01 -13.55
C ILE A 86 18.15 25.70 -12.55
N GLY A 87 18.04 25.38 -11.27
CA GLY A 87 18.80 25.99 -10.18
C GLY A 87 19.05 25.01 -9.03
N TYR A 88 19.59 25.51 -7.91
CA TYR A 88 19.67 24.71 -6.68
C TYR A 88 19.77 25.59 -5.43
N THR A 89 19.34 25.03 -4.29
CA THR A 89 19.69 25.54 -2.96
C THR A 89 20.21 24.38 -2.09
N ALA A 90 20.98 24.69 -1.05
CA ALA A 90 21.47 23.66 -0.13
C ALA A 90 20.33 22.95 0.64
N ALA A 91 19.14 23.56 0.73
CA ALA A 91 17.98 23.01 1.43
C ALA A 91 17.08 22.18 0.50
N GLU A 92 16.88 22.61 -0.75
CA GLU A 92 15.90 22.01 -1.67
C GLU A 92 16.55 21.07 -2.70
N GLY A 93 17.87 21.17 -2.91
CA GLY A 93 18.59 20.38 -3.91
C GLY A 93 18.42 20.95 -5.32
N LEU A 94 18.39 20.09 -6.34
CA LEU A 94 18.14 20.48 -7.74
C LEU A 94 16.70 20.98 -7.88
N ILE A 95 16.54 22.19 -8.42
CA ILE A 95 15.25 22.84 -8.63
C ILE A 95 15.02 22.97 -10.14
N LEU A 96 13.90 22.43 -10.61
CA LEU A 96 13.37 22.68 -11.95
C LEU A 96 12.05 23.42 -11.80
N THR A 97 11.97 24.62 -12.36
CA THR A 97 10.73 25.40 -12.46
C THR A 97 10.42 25.71 -13.91
N GLY A 98 9.13 25.81 -14.22
CA GLY A 98 8.68 26.36 -15.48
C GLY A 98 7.45 27.22 -15.32
N GLN A 99 7.07 27.86 -16.42
CA GLN A 99 5.96 28.81 -16.51
C GLN A 99 5.11 28.52 -17.74
N GLY A 100 4.85 27.24 -18.03
CA GLY A 100 3.98 26.90 -19.14
C GLY A 100 2.55 27.37 -18.86
N ASN A 101 1.74 27.52 -19.91
CA ASN A 101 0.32 27.85 -19.75
C ASN A 101 -0.52 26.63 -19.36
N THR A 102 0.04 25.42 -19.48
CA THR A 102 -0.65 24.13 -19.25
C THR A 102 0.10 23.32 -18.20
N ASN A 103 1.41 23.16 -18.40
CA ASN A 103 2.29 22.44 -17.50
C ASN A 103 3.50 23.32 -17.15
N ASP A 104 3.88 23.37 -15.88
CA ASP A 104 5.11 24.04 -15.45
C ASP A 104 6.32 23.20 -15.88
N VAL A 105 6.25 21.88 -15.71
CA VAL A 105 7.30 20.95 -16.16
C VAL A 105 6.68 19.87 -17.04
N THR A 106 7.34 19.59 -18.17
CA THR A 106 6.98 18.50 -19.08
C THR A 106 8.23 17.71 -19.45
N ILE A 107 8.25 16.42 -19.12
CA ILE A 107 9.27 15.47 -19.53
C ILE A 107 8.67 14.61 -20.64
N LYS A 108 9.32 14.62 -21.81
CA LYS A 108 8.88 13.89 -22.99
C LYS A 108 9.81 12.73 -23.33
N ASN A 109 9.27 11.75 -24.05
CA ASN A 109 10.09 10.76 -24.74
C ASN A 109 10.66 11.33 -26.06
N ASP A 110 11.50 10.55 -26.73
CA ASP A 110 12.14 10.91 -28.01
C ASP A 110 11.16 10.96 -29.21
N ALA A 111 9.97 10.39 -29.04
CA ALA A 111 8.84 10.51 -29.97
C ALA A 111 7.98 11.77 -29.71
N ASP A 112 8.42 12.68 -28.83
CA ASP A 112 7.73 13.94 -28.47
C ASP A 112 6.39 13.74 -27.74
N ALA A 113 6.20 12.58 -27.09
CA ALA A 113 5.05 12.31 -26.22
C ALA A 113 5.39 12.58 -24.74
N ASP A 114 4.43 13.10 -23.99
CA ASP A 114 4.58 13.37 -22.55
C ASP A 114 4.72 12.07 -21.75
N VAL A 115 5.59 12.09 -20.74
CA VAL A 115 5.86 10.97 -19.82
C VAL A 115 5.53 11.38 -18.39
N LEU A 116 5.95 12.57 -18.00
CA LEU A 116 5.71 13.14 -16.67
C LEU A 116 5.44 14.63 -16.78
N GLU A 117 4.42 15.09 -16.07
CA GLU A 117 3.98 16.48 -16.10
C GLU A 117 3.73 17.00 -14.69
N ILE A 118 4.02 18.28 -14.49
CA ILE A 118 3.56 19.05 -13.34
C ILE A 118 2.60 20.12 -13.89
N PRO A 119 1.27 19.93 -13.78
CA PRO A 119 0.30 20.90 -14.28
C PRO A 119 0.46 22.26 -13.61
N THR A 120 0.33 23.33 -14.40
CA THR A 120 0.58 24.70 -13.94
C THR A 120 -0.31 25.08 -12.76
N GLY A 121 0.32 25.63 -11.71
CA GLY A 121 -0.38 26.09 -10.51
C GLY A 121 -0.85 24.97 -9.58
N THR A 122 -0.33 23.75 -9.76
CA THR A 122 -0.62 22.60 -8.88
C THR A 122 0.63 22.09 -8.20
N THR A 123 0.45 21.24 -7.18
CA THR A 123 1.54 20.46 -6.57
C THR A 123 1.52 19.00 -7.04
N ASN A 124 0.66 18.68 -8.01
CA ASN A 124 0.44 17.32 -8.46
C ASN A 124 1.44 16.94 -9.53
N VAL A 125 1.76 15.65 -9.59
CA VAL A 125 2.53 15.06 -10.68
C VAL A 125 1.61 14.12 -11.44
N THR A 126 1.49 14.32 -12.74
CA THR A 126 0.83 13.39 -13.64
C THR A 126 1.90 12.50 -14.26
N VAL A 127 1.79 11.19 -14.05
CA VAL A 127 2.55 10.19 -14.80
C VAL A 127 1.63 9.66 -15.89
N VAL A 128 2.02 9.82 -17.15
CA VAL A 128 1.15 9.50 -18.30
C VAL A 128 1.00 7.98 -18.48
N GLY A 129 2.02 7.21 -18.12
CA GLY A 129 2.03 5.75 -18.19
C GLY A 129 2.12 5.07 -16.83
N ASP A 130 2.44 3.77 -16.85
CA ASP A 130 2.57 2.96 -15.65
C ASP A 130 3.80 3.34 -14.82
N VAL A 131 3.64 3.34 -13.49
CA VAL A 131 4.75 3.45 -12.55
C VAL A 131 5.27 2.05 -12.21
N THR A 132 6.41 1.68 -12.78
CA THR A 132 7.12 0.44 -12.40
C THR A 132 8.21 0.74 -11.37
N ALA A 133 8.08 0.21 -10.15
CA ALA A 133 9.10 0.33 -9.10
C ALA A 133 9.90 -0.97 -8.97
N GLY A 134 11.24 -0.88 -8.95
CA GLY A 134 12.10 -2.05 -8.66
C GLY A 134 12.03 -2.52 -7.20
N GLY A 135 11.37 -1.75 -6.34
CA GLY A 135 11.06 -2.08 -4.94
C GLY A 135 9.61 -1.72 -4.61
N ASN A 136 9.36 -1.19 -3.42
CA ASN A 136 8.00 -0.85 -2.99
C ASN A 136 7.59 0.53 -3.54
N LEU A 137 6.35 0.63 -4.05
CA LEU A 137 5.67 1.91 -4.21
C LEU A 137 5.04 2.27 -2.86
N ILE A 138 5.55 3.31 -2.20
CA ILE A 138 5.09 3.75 -0.88
C ILE A 138 4.21 4.98 -1.06
N ALA A 139 2.92 4.85 -0.74
CA ALA A 139 2.02 5.98 -0.58
C ALA A 139 1.96 6.35 0.90
N THR A 140 2.30 7.60 1.25
CA THR A 140 2.18 8.11 2.63
C THR A 140 0.75 8.55 2.97
N GLY A 141 -0.10 8.65 1.94
CA GLY A 141 -1.54 8.86 2.05
C GLY A 141 -2.31 7.71 1.40
N THR A 142 -3.57 7.94 1.10
CA THR A 142 -4.43 6.95 0.46
C THR A 142 -4.15 6.82 -1.03
N VAL A 143 -4.26 5.61 -1.58
CA VAL A 143 -4.25 5.39 -3.02
C VAL A 143 -5.70 5.43 -3.51
N GLU A 144 -6.02 6.48 -4.27
CA GLU A 144 -7.34 6.72 -4.86
C GLU A 144 -7.28 6.46 -6.37
N PRO A 145 -7.59 5.25 -6.88
CA PRO A 145 -7.77 5.02 -8.30
C PRO A 145 -8.80 5.98 -8.90
N ALA A 146 -8.40 6.75 -9.91
CA ALA A 146 -9.30 7.57 -10.72
C ALA A 146 -10.00 6.68 -11.75
N GLY A 147 -11.34 6.56 -11.71
CA GLY A 147 -12.04 5.73 -12.70
C GLY A 147 -13.52 5.41 -12.50
N ASP A 148 -14.19 5.76 -11.40
CA ASP A 148 -15.65 5.55 -11.25
C ASP A 148 -16.44 6.86 -11.15
N THR A 149 -17.62 6.84 -11.78
CA THR A 149 -18.37 7.96 -12.36
C THR A 149 -19.74 8.13 -11.68
N ALA A 150 -19.80 8.13 -10.35
CA ALA A 150 -20.97 8.58 -9.59
C ALA A 150 -20.60 9.03 -8.16
N ALA A 151 -21.39 9.95 -7.61
CA ALA A 151 -20.94 11.07 -6.78
C ALA A 151 -20.35 10.75 -5.39
N SER A 152 -19.12 11.25 -5.22
CA SER A 152 -18.63 12.04 -4.08
C SER A 152 -17.74 11.38 -3.02
N ASP A 153 -17.41 10.09 -3.14
CA ASP A 153 -16.22 9.51 -2.49
C ASP A 153 -15.30 8.91 -3.57
N ASN A 154 -14.12 8.41 -3.23
CA ASN A 154 -13.28 7.62 -4.12
C ASN A 154 -13.09 6.22 -3.51
N ALA A 155 -13.02 5.19 -4.36
CA ALA A 155 -12.64 3.86 -3.90
C ALA A 155 -11.18 3.94 -3.46
N SER A 156 -10.90 3.51 -2.23
CA SER A 156 -9.65 3.83 -1.57
C SER A 156 -8.97 2.58 -1.05
N ILE A 157 -7.66 2.51 -1.23
CA ILE A 157 -6.80 1.53 -0.56
C ILE A 157 -5.90 2.29 0.41
N GLY A 158 -6.06 2.00 1.69
CA GLY A 158 -5.33 2.66 2.76
C GLY A 158 -5.03 1.72 3.92
N TYR A 159 -4.53 2.29 5.01
CA TYR A 159 -4.34 1.55 6.25
C TYR A 159 -4.37 2.46 7.48
N THR A 160 -4.63 1.86 8.63
CA THR A 160 -4.29 2.42 9.95
C THR A 160 -3.66 1.34 10.82
N SER A 161 -3.07 1.73 11.95
CA SER A 161 -2.56 0.76 12.92
C SER A 161 -3.65 -0.04 13.63
N ALA A 162 -4.89 0.47 13.69
CA ALA A 162 -6.00 -0.18 14.38
C ALA A 162 -6.81 -1.10 13.45
N GLU A 163 -7.02 -0.68 12.21
CA GLU A 163 -7.87 -1.39 11.25
C GLU A 163 -7.07 -2.24 10.24
N GLY A 164 -5.76 -2.04 10.09
CA GLY A 164 -4.94 -2.77 9.12
C GLY A 164 -5.18 -2.27 7.69
N ILE A 165 -5.22 -3.18 6.70
CA ILE A 165 -5.55 -2.82 5.31
C ILE A 165 -7.03 -2.43 5.26
N ILE A 166 -7.29 -1.23 4.76
CA ILE A 166 -8.65 -0.72 4.54
C ILE A 166 -8.89 -0.68 3.03
N ILE A 167 -9.93 -1.39 2.60
CA ILE A 167 -10.45 -1.30 1.24
C ILE A 167 -11.86 -0.74 1.35
N THR A 168 -12.06 0.48 0.89
CA THR A 168 -13.39 1.05 0.70
C THR A 168 -13.70 1.09 -0.79
N GLY A 169 -14.94 0.84 -1.13
CA GLY A 169 -15.44 1.22 -2.43
C GLY A 169 -16.88 1.65 -2.34
N GLN A 170 -17.39 2.15 -3.45
CA GLN A 170 -18.66 2.88 -3.54
C GLN A 170 -19.44 2.48 -4.78
N GLY A 171 -19.12 1.31 -5.36
CA GLY A 171 -19.76 0.86 -6.59
C GLY A 171 -21.27 0.84 -6.40
N SER A 172 -22.05 1.16 -7.43
CA SER A 172 -23.52 1.26 -7.29
C SER A 172 -24.23 -0.05 -6.96
N THR A 173 -23.53 -1.19 -7.01
CA THR A 173 -24.07 -2.53 -6.71
C THR A 173 -23.26 -3.22 -5.61
N ASN A 174 -21.95 -3.06 -5.62
CA ASN A 174 -21.05 -3.61 -4.62
C ASN A 174 -19.99 -2.57 -4.28
N ASP A 175 -19.73 -2.40 -2.99
CA ASP A 175 -18.64 -1.56 -2.48
C ASP A 175 -17.30 -2.23 -2.77
N VAL A 176 -17.20 -3.54 -2.53
CA VAL A 176 -15.98 -4.32 -2.83
C VAL A 176 -16.33 -5.50 -3.72
N THR A 177 -15.51 -5.75 -4.74
CA THR A 177 -15.61 -6.93 -5.59
C THR A 177 -14.23 -7.52 -5.80
N VAL A 178 -14.04 -8.78 -5.41
CA VAL A 178 -12.83 -9.53 -5.71
C VAL A 178 -13.15 -10.52 -6.82
N LYS A 179 -12.34 -10.52 -7.87
CA LYS A 179 -12.45 -11.42 -9.01
C LYS A 179 -11.22 -12.33 -9.10
N ASN A 180 -11.37 -13.48 -9.74
CA ASN A 180 -10.22 -14.24 -10.21
C ASN A 180 -9.72 -13.70 -11.55
N ASP A 181 -8.59 -14.22 -12.03
CA ASP A 181 -7.95 -13.85 -13.29
C ASP A 181 -8.81 -14.18 -14.54
N ALA A 182 -9.85 -14.99 -14.39
CA ALA A 182 -10.85 -15.23 -15.43
C ALA A 182 -12.01 -14.22 -15.40
N ASP A 183 -11.84 -13.08 -14.71
CA ASP A 183 -12.83 -12.02 -14.50
C ASP A 183 -14.14 -12.46 -13.81
N THR A 184 -14.16 -13.66 -13.22
CA THR A 184 -15.31 -14.13 -12.44
C THR A 184 -15.20 -13.63 -11.01
N THR A 185 -16.30 -13.12 -10.48
CA THR A 185 -16.37 -12.73 -9.07
C THR A 185 -16.10 -13.93 -8.17
N VAL A 186 -15.25 -13.75 -7.16
CA VAL A 186 -15.02 -14.69 -6.06
C VAL A 186 -15.94 -14.35 -4.88
N PHE A 187 -15.83 -13.12 -4.36
CA PHE A 187 -16.71 -12.59 -3.31
C PHE A 187 -16.90 -11.07 -3.46
N GLN A 188 -17.93 -10.54 -2.79
CA GLN A 188 -18.31 -9.14 -2.82
C GLN A 188 -18.81 -8.66 -1.47
N ILE A 189 -18.75 -7.34 -1.26
CA ILE A 189 -19.50 -6.63 -0.25
C ILE A 189 -20.55 -5.78 -0.98
N PRO A 190 -21.84 -6.15 -0.92
CA PRO A 190 -22.91 -5.40 -1.56
C PRO A 190 -23.05 -4.00 -0.95
N THR A 191 -23.36 -3.02 -1.79
CA THR A 191 -23.45 -1.61 -1.39
C THR A 191 -24.42 -1.41 -0.22
N GLY A 192 -23.97 -0.69 0.81
CA GLY A 192 -24.79 -0.38 1.98
C GLY A 192 -25.06 -1.58 2.88
N THR A 193 -24.26 -2.63 2.79
CA THR A 193 -24.38 -3.82 3.64
C THR A 193 -23.07 -4.13 4.38
N SER A 194 -23.17 -4.92 5.46
CA SER A 194 -22.03 -5.49 6.17
C SER A 194 -21.88 -6.99 5.90
N ILE A 195 -22.32 -7.44 4.72
CA ILE A 195 -22.39 -8.86 4.37
C ILE A 195 -21.24 -9.22 3.45
N LEU A 196 -20.52 -10.30 3.76
CA LEU A 196 -19.67 -11.00 2.80
C LEU A 196 -20.54 -11.92 1.94
N ARG A 197 -20.67 -11.60 0.65
CA ARG A 197 -21.43 -12.42 -0.32
C ARG A 197 -20.47 -13.17 -1.23
N LEU A 198 -20.66 -14.48 -1.33
CA LEU A 198 -20.00 -15.31 -2.34
C LEU A 198 -20.80 -15.28 -3.64
N SER A 199 -20.12 -15.52 -4.77
CA SER A 199 -20.79 -15.70 -6.07
C SER A 199 -21.68 -16.94 -6.13
N ASP A 200 -22.48 -17.03 -7.19
CA ASP A 200 -23.21 -18.26 -7.51
C ASP A 200 -22.25 -19.44 -7.67
N ALA A 201 -22.68 -20.61 -7.20
CA ALA A 201 -21.89 -21.85 -7.17
C ALA A 201 -20.51 -21.76 -6.47
N SER A 202 -20.29 -20.77 -5.59
CA SER A 202 -19.07 -20.69 -4.75
C SER A 202 -19.20 -21.50 -3.45
N THR A 203 -18.06 -21.95 -2.92
CA THR A 203 -17.97 -22.74 -1.67
C THR A 203 -17.00 -22.10 -0.67
N ILE A 204 -17.25 -22.33 0.63
CA ILE A 204 -16.26 -22.11 1.69
C ILE A 204 -15.53 -23.44 1.89
N ASP A 205 -14.22 -23.47 1.66
CA ASP A 205 -13.41 -24.68 1.78
C ASP A 205 -12.72 -24.78 3.15
N MET A 206 -12.81 -25.95 3.76
CA MET A 206 -12.13 -26.32 5.00
C MET A 206 -11.21 -27.49 4.69
N SER A 207 -10.07 -27.19 4.08
CA SER A 207 -9.23 -28.17 3.37
C SER A 207 -8.57 -29.24 4.23
N THR A 208 -8.44 -29.03 5.54
CA THR A 208 -7.80 -29.96 6.48
C THR A 208 -8.70 -30.28 7.69
N PRO A 209 -9.83 -30.99 7.48
CA PRO A 209 -10.81 -31.23 8.55
C PRO A 209 -10.31 -32.18 9.65
N LEU A 210 -9.25 -32.95 9.37
CA LEU A 210 -8.58 -33.82 10.35
C LEU A 210 -7.67 -33.06 11.32
N LEU A 211 -7.48 -31.75 11.15
CA LEU A 211 -6.72 -30.91 12.10
C LEU A 211 -5.37 -31.52 12.50
N ALA A 212 -4.61 -32.05 11.52
CA ALA A 212 -3.37 -32.79 11.74
C ALA A 212 -2.21 -31.98 12.39
N GLY A 213 -2.46 -30.70 12.68
CA GLY A 213 -1.55 -29.80 13.38
C GLY A 213 -1.50 -30.04 14.88
N ALA A 214 -1.47 -28.95 15.66
CA ALA A 214 -1.34 -28.99 17.11
C ALA A 214 -2.64 -29.41 17.82
N ASP A 215 -2.48 -29.87 19.05
CA ASP A 215 -3.55 -30.05 20.03
C ASP A 215 -4.36 -28.76 20.23
N HIS A 216 -5.61 -28.90 20.68
CA HIS A 216 -6.55 -27.81 20.95
C HIS A 216 -6.79 -26.87 19.75
N THR A 217 -6.90 -27.45 18.56
CA THR A 217 -7.20 -26.71 17.32
C THR A 217 -8.64 -26.91 16.89
N TYR A 218 -9.19 -25.93 16.17
CA TYR A 218 -10.54 -26.01 15.63
C TYR A 218 -10.67 -25.18 14.34
N THR A 219 -11.67 -25.51 13.53
CA THR A 219 -12.04 -24.75 12.33
C THR A 219 -13.53 -24.90 12.04
N GLY A 220 -14.19 -23.82 11.62
CA GLY A 220 -15.61 -23.84 11.28
C GLY A 220 -16.30 -22.50 11.50
N LEU A 221 -17.61 -22.56 11.69
CA LEU A 221 -18.45 -21.41 12.01
C LEU A 221 -18.45 -21.20 13.53
N SER A 222 -17.96 -20.04 13.98
CA SER A 222 -17.91 -19.66 15.38
C SER A 222 -18.63 -18.35 15.66
N ALA A 223 -19.02 -18.15 16.92
CA ALA A 223 -19.56 -16.88 17.41
C ALA A 223 -18.89 -16.48 18.73
N GLN A 224 -18.78 -15.17 18.97
CA GLN A 224 -18.43 -14.62 20.27
C GLN A 224 -19.70 -14.56 21.13
N MET A 225 -19.69 -15.23 22.28
CA MET A 225 -20.85 -15.32 23.17
C MET A 225 -20.45 -15.02 24.62
N LEU A 226 -21.33 -14.34 25.34
CA LEU A 226 -21.18 -14.03 26.77
C LEU A 226 -21.60 -15.23 27.62
N ALA A 227 -20.70 -15.74 28.46
CA ALA A 227 -20.99 -16.84 29.36
C ALA A 227 -21.75 -16.37 30.61
N GLY A 228 -22.75 -17.16 31.05
CA GLY A 228 -23.48 -16.96 32.32
C GLY A 228 -22.89 -17.69 33.52
N GLY A 229 -21.78 -18.39 33.31
CA GLY A 229 -21.00 -19.11 34.31
C GLY A 229 -19.63 -19.47 33.73
N ALA A 230 -18.73 -20.00 34.55
CA ALA A 230 -17.49 -20.55 34.01
C ALA A 230 -17.81 -21.77 33.12
N ILE A 231 -17.17 -21.85 31.95
CA ILE A 231 -17.28 -22.94 30.98
C ILE A 231 -15.88 -23.50 30.78
N SER A 232 -15.67 -24.81 30.93
CA SER A 232 -14.35 -25.40 30.71
C SER A 232 -14.04 -25.51 29.22
N ALA A 233 -12.75 -25.69 28.89
CA ALA A 233 -12.37 -25.96 27.50
C ALA A 233 -12.99 -27.30 27.07
N PHE A 234 -13.47 -27.34 25.83
CA PHE A 234 -14.10 -28.50 25.18
C PHE A 234 -15.44 -28.93 25.75
N ASP A 235 -16.06 -28.11 26.58
CA ASP A 235 -17.42 -28.34 27.04
C ASP A 235 -18.44 -27.88 25.99
N LEU A 236 -19.47 -28.71 25.81
CA LEU A 236 -20.67 -28.38 25.08
C LEU A 236 -21.46 -27.30 25.82
N VAL A 237 -22.02 -26.38 25.05
CA VAL A 237 -22.78 -25.25 25.60
C VAL A 237 -24.20 -25.22 25.06
N CYS A 238 -25.08 -24.62 25.83
CA CYS A 238 -26.48 -24.36 25.48
C CYS A 238 -26.84 -22.91 25.80
N VAL A 239 -28.01 -22.47 25.33
CA VAL A 239 -28.69 -21.30 25.92
C VAL A 239 -29.66 -21.80 26.98
N HIS A 240 -29.44 -21.44 28.24
CA HIS A 240 -30.30 -21.87 29.32
C HIS A 240 -31.72 -21.31 29.11
N THR A 241 -32.75 -22.17 29.09
CA THR A 241 -34.11 -21.74 28.69
C THR A 241 -34.78 -20.75 29.64
N VAL A 242 -34.31 -20.65 30.89
CA VAL A 242 -34.79 -19.69 31.89
C VAL A 242 -33.93 -18.42 31.97
N THR A 243 -32.61 -18.54 32.23
CA THR A 243 -31.74 -17.38 32.41
C THR A 243 -31.32 -16.71 31.09
N GLN A 244 -31.47 -17.41 29.94
CA GLN A 244 -31.08 -16.94 28.60
C GLN A 244 -29.57 -16.69 28.46
N GLU A 245 -28.78 -17.32 29.32
CA GLU A 245 -27.32 -17.21 29.30
C GLU A 245 -26.69 -18.43 28.64
N VAL A 246 -25.48 -18.26 28.12
CA VAL A 246 -24.68 -19.38 27.61
C VAL A 246 -24.02 -20.10 28.78
N VAL A 247 -24.34 -21.38 28.95
CA VAL A 247 -23.85 -22.23 30.05
C VAL A 247 -23.52 -23.63 29.52
N GLU A 248 -22.82 -24.43 30.33
CA GLU A 248 -22.56 -25.83 30.04
C GLU A 248 -23.87 -26.59 29.81
N ALA A 249 -23.93 -27.35 28.72
CA ALA A 249 -25.09 -28.18 28.39
C ALA A 249 -25.11 -29.44 29.27
N ASP A 250 -26.29 -29.92 29.65
CA ASP A 250 -26.44 -31.13 30.47
C ASP A 250 -27.68 -31.92 30.02
N ALA A 251 -27.49 -33.21 29.74
CA ALA A 251 -28.58 -34.10 29.35
C ALA A 251 -29.58 -34.37 30.49
N SER A 252 -29.24 -34.05 31.74
CA SER A 252 -30.07 -34.34 32.92
C SER A 252 -31.17 -33.30 33.17
N ALA A 253 -31.18 -32.20 32.42
CA ALA A 253 -32.11 -31.10 32.66
C ALA A 253 -32.66 -30.49 31.37
N TYR A 254 -33.98 -30.32 31.33
CA TYR A 254 -34.67 -29.70 30.18
C TYR A 254 -34.14 -28.30 29.84
N ALA A 255 -33.69 -27.56 30.86
CA ALA A 255 -33.22 -26.18 30.69
C ALA A 255 -31.87 -26.07 29.96
N THR A 256 -31.07 -27.13 29.95
CA THR A 256 -29.70 -27.15 29.43
C THR A 256 -29.45 -28.24 28.37
N ALA A 257 -30.46 -29.06 28.06
CA ALA A 257 -30.34 -30.18 27.12
C ALA A 257 -30.24 -29.79 25.63
N ARG A 258 -30.23 -28.50 25.28
CA ARG A 258 -30.22 -28.01 23.88
C ARG A 258 -28.87 -27.42 23.50
N VAL A 259 -27.99 -28.27 22.98
CA VAL A 259 -26.63 -27.89 22.59
C VAL A 259 -26.66 -26.96 21.38
N ILE A 260 -25.87 -25.87 21.44
CA ILE A 260 -25.69 -24.91 20.34
C ILE A 260 -24.28 -24.96 19.75
N GLY A 261 -23.34 -25.60 20.43
CA GLY A 261 -21.93 -25.66 20.03
C GLY A 261 -21.03 -26.17 21.15
N ILE A 262 -19.73 -26.03 20.96
CA ILE A 262 -18.67 -26.40 21.91
C ILE A 262 -17.75 -25.21 22.16
N ALA A 263 -17.25 -25.03 23.38
CA ALA A 263 -16.26 -24.01 23.71
C ALA A 263 -14.85 -24.52 23.41
N PRO A 264 -14.11 -23.99 22.41
CA PRO A 264 -12.77 -24.51 22.10
C PRO A 264 -11.69 -24.13 23.13
N ALA A 265 -12.01 -23.24 24.06
CA ALA A 265 -11.17 -22.83 25.16
C ALA A 265 -12.04 -22.46 26.36
N ALA A 266 -11.47 -22.53 27.57
CA ALA A 266 -12.18 -22.18 28.79
C ALA A 266 -12.63 -20.70 28.77
N ILE A 267 -13.85 -20.44 29.21
CA ILE A 267 -14.44 -19.11 29.29
C ILE A 267 -14.73 -18.83 30.76
N SER A 268 -14.19 -17.72 31.27
CA SER A 268 -14.47 -17.29 32.65
C SER A 268 -15.91 -16.80 32.80
N ASP A 269 -16.44 -16.87 34.01
CA ASP A 269 -17.76 -16.31 34.33
C ASP A 269 -17.87 -14.85 33.88
N THR A 270 -19.00 -14.50 33.25
CA THR A 270 -19.29 -13.18 32.65
C THR A 270 -18.32 -12.69 31.57
N ALA A 271 -17.45 -13.56 31.04
CA ALA A 271 -16.57 -13.23 29.92
C ALA A 271 -17.20 -13.55 28.57
N THR A 272 -16.80 -12.81 27.53
CA THR A 272 -17.10 -13.19 26.14
C THR A 272 -16.03 -14.15 25.65
N GLY A 273 -16.46 -15.31 25.13
CA GLY A 273 -15.56 -16.30 24.57
C GLY A 273 -16.06 -16.83 23.23
N THR A 274 -15.23 -17.62 22.58
CA THR A 274 -15.55 -18.22 21.28
C THR A 274 -16.31 -19.52 21.49
N ILE A 275 -17.45 -19.67 20.81
CA ILE A 275 -18.18 -20.93 20.69
C ILE A 275 -18.11 -21.40 19.24
N LEU A 276 -17.67 -22.64 19.01
CA LEU A 276 -17.74 -23.30 17.72
C LEU A 276 -19.16 -23.87 17.55
N LEU A 277 -19.92 -23.29 16.62
CA LEU A 277 -21.30 -23.68 16.34
C LEU A 277 -21.36 -24.91 15.42
N HIS A 278 -20.53 -24.90 14.38
CA HIS A 278 -20.39 -26.02 13.44
C HIS A 278 -18.95 -26.11 12.96
N GLY A 279 -18.36 -27.29 12.91
CA GLY A 279 -17.01 -27.46 12.39
C GLY A 279 -16.28 -28.65 12.96
N PHE A 280 -14.94 -28.62 12.89
CA PHE A 280 -14.08 -29.67 13.42
C PHE A 280 -13.30 -29.12 14.60
N ILE A 281 -13.13 -29.93 15.64
CA ILE A 281 -12.37 -29.61 16.83
C ILE A 281 -11.52 -30.79 17.26
N ARG A 282 -10.32 -30.51 17.78
CA ARG A 282 -9.33 -31.48 18.22
C ARG A 282 -8.95 -31.30 19.68
N ASP A 283 -8.85 -32.43 20.38
CA ASP A 283 -8.25 -32.55 21.72
C ASP A 283 -7.55 -33.92 21.81
N ASP A 284 -6.23 -33.92 22.01
CA ASP A 284 -5.38 -35.11 22.06
C ASP A 284 -5.55 -35.95 23.33
N THR A 285 -6.31 -35.44 24.32
CA THR A 285 -6.68 -36.20 25.52
C THR A 285 -7.89 -37.10 25.29
N TRP A 286 -8.62 -36.89 24.19
CA TRP A 286 -9.71 -37.75 23.78
C TRP A 286 -9.22 -39.11 23.27
N ALA A 287 -10.13 -40.07 23.26
CA ALA A 287 -9.86 -41.42 22.78
C ALA A 287 -11.12 -42.00 22.11
N TRP A 288 -11.72 -41.22 21.21
CA TRP A 288 -12.97 -41.59 20.57
C TRP A 288 -12.80 -42.76 19.59
N THR A 289 -13.88 -43.50 19.37
CA THR A 289 -13.97 -44.48 18.29
C THR A 289 -14.34 -43.76 16.99
N ALA A 290 -13.43 -43.71 16.02
CA ALA A 290 -13.69 -43.06 14.73
C ALA A 290 -14.96 -43.60 14.05
N GLY A 291 -15.78 -42.69 13.52
CA GLY A 291 -17.08 -42.97 12.90
C GLY A 291 -18.26 -43.07 13.87
N SER A 292 -18.03 -43.04 15.20
CA SER A 292 -19.13 -43.11 16.16
C SER A 292 -19.89 -41.79 16.26
N THR A 293 -21.20 -41.88 16.48
CA THR A 293 -22.03 -40.76 16.94
C THR A 293 -21.67 -40.40 18.38
N LEU A 294 -21.61 -39.11 18.67
CA LEU A 294 -21.43 -38.58 20.01
C LEU A 294 -22.71 -37.91 20.50
N TYR A 295 -22.99 -38.06 21.79
CA TYR A 295 -24.16 -37.54 22.47
C TYR A 295 -23.77 -36.55 23.57
N LEU A 296 -24.72 -35.68 23.93
CA LEU A 296 -24.64 -34.90 25.17
C LEU A 296 -24.63 -35.85 26.38
N SER A 297 -23.71 -35.62 27.33
CA SER A 297 -23.60 -36.40 28.56
C SER A 297 -24.54 -35.89 29.65
N GLU A 298 -24.86 -36.76 30.61
CA GLU A 298 -25.49 -36.39 31.89
C GLU A 298 -24.48 -35.72 32.85
N THR A 299 -23.19 -35.67 32.48
CA THR A 299 -22.21 -34.78 33.10
C THR A 299 -22.19 -33.47 32.33
N ALA A 300 -22.45 -32.35 32.99
CA ALA A 300 -22.45 -31.02 32.38
C ALA A 300 -21.18 -30.79 31.52
N GLY A 301 -21.38 -30.21 30.34
CA GLY A 301 -20.35 -29.92 29.35
C GLY A 301 -19.86 -31.13 28.54
N ALA A 302 -19.92 -32.34 29.09
CA ALA A 302 -19.23 -33.48 28.50
C ALA A 302 -19.95 -34.09 27.27
N MET A 303 -19.14 -34.69 26.39
CA MET A 303 -19.57 -35.57 25.31
C MET A 303 -19.43 -37.04 25.70
N THR A 304 -20.23 -37.93 25.10
CA THR A 304 -20.15 -39.37 25.34
C THR A 304 -20.49 -40.21 24.11
N HIS A 305 -19.94 -41.42 24.01
CA HIS A 305 -20.35 -42.43 23.03
C HIS A 305 -21.69 -43.09 23.35
N THR A 306 -22.10 -43.05 24.61
CA THR A 306 -23.29 -43.77 25.09
C THR A 306 -24.42 -42.77 25.22
N ALA A 307 -25.51 -43.00 24.49
CA ALA A 307 -26.71 -42.19 24.65
C ALA A 307 -27.18 -42.22 26.12
N PRO A 308 -27.57 -41.07 26.71
CA PRO A 308 -28.20 -41.01 28.02
C PRO A 308 -29.35 -42.02 28.16
N SER A 309 -29.42 -42.68 29.31
CA SER A 309 -30.39 -43.76 29.57
C SER A 309 -31.14 -43.61 30.89
N THR A 310 -30.83 -42.58 31.68
CA THR A 310 -31.61 -42.27 32.88
C THR A 310 -32.99 -41.79 32.45
N ASP A 311 -34.03 -42.25 33.13
CA ASP A 311 -35.41 -41.75 32.95
C ASP A 311 -35.45 -40.24 33.17
N GLY A 312 -36.04 -39.50 32.22
CA GLY A 312 -36.06 -38.04 32.18
C GLY A 312 -34.79 -37.38 31.65
N ALA A 313 -33.75 -38.13 31.26
CA ALA A 313 -32.58 -37.60 30.58
C ALA A 313 -32.85 -37.37 29.08
N PHE A 314 -32.12 -36.45 28.48
CA PHE A 314 -32.31 -36.02 27.10
C PHE A 314 -31.21 -36.57 26.19
N VAL A 315 -31.63 -37.31 25.15
CA VAL A 315 -30.76 -37.81 24.09
C VAL A 315 -30.67 -36.77 22.98
N LEU A 316 -29.49 -36.16 22.84
CA LEU A 316 -29.14 -35.21 21.77
C LEU A 316 -27.83 -35.66 21.12
N VAL A 317 -27.84 -35.79 19.79
CA VAL A 317 -26.62 -36.04 19.00
C VAL A 317 -25.89 -34.73 18.76
N VAL A 318 -24.60 -34.68 19.12
CA VAL A 318 -23.79 -33.45 19.04
C VAL A 318 -22.84 -33.42 17.85
N GLY A 319 -22.51 -34.60 17.33
CA GLY A 319 -21.50 -34.73 16.29
C GLY A 319 -21.08 -36.17 16.01
N VAL A 320 -20.01 -36.30 15.23
CA VAL A 320 -19.39 -37.57 14.85
C VAL A 320 -17.89 -37.50 15.06
N ALA A 321 -17.29 -38.54 15.64
CA ALA A 321 -15.83 -38.65 15.75
C ALA A 321 -15.22 -38.95 14.36
N LEU A 322 -14.31 -38.11 13.89
CA LEU A 322 -13.57 -38.32 12.63
C LEU A 322 -12.31 -39.17 12.87
N SER A 323 -11.68 -39.00 14.03
CA SER A 323 -10.54 -39.75 14.53
C SER A 323 -10.67 -39.89 16.05
N PRO A 324 -9.73 -40.54 16.76
CA PRO A 324 -9.75 -40.58 18.21
C PRO A 324 -9.76 -39.20 18.88
N ASP A 325 -9.17 -38.22 18.21
CA ASP A 325 -8.87 -36.92 18.80
C ASP A 325 -9.68 -35.79 18.14
N VAL A 326 -10.42 -36.08 17.05
CA VAL A 326 -11.12 -35.06 16.25
C VAL A 326 -12.59 -35.37 16.12
N VAL A 327 -13.42 -34.36 16.39
CA VAL A 327 -14.88 -34.43 16.31
C VAL A 327 -15.41 -33.42 15.31
N TYR A 328 -16.34 -33.84 14.46
CA TYR A 328 -17.20 -32.94 13.70
C TYR A 328 -18.42 -32.57 14.55
N ILE A 329 -18.48 -31.30 14.93
CA ILE A 329 -19.54 -30.71 15.74
C ILE A 329 -20.63 -30.21 14.81
N ASN A 330 -21.81 -30.78 14.96
CA ASN A 330 -23.03 -30.37 14.28
C ASN A 330 -24.23 -30.82 15.13
N PRO A 331 -24.55 -30.07 16.20
CA PRO A 331 -25.58 -30.47 17.14
C PRO A 331 -26.94 -30.59 16.48
N SER A 332 -27.64 -31.68 16.78
CA SER A 332 -29.02 -31.91 16.36
C SER A 332 -29.95 -30.92 17.05
N MET A 333 -30.93 -30.41 16.29
CA MET A 333 -32.05 -29.65 16.86
C MET A 333 -33.10 -30.54 17.52
N ASP A 334 -33.11 -31.83 17.17
CA ASP A 334 -33.99 -32.82 17.78
C ASP A 334 -33.43 -33.25 19.14
N VAL A 335 -34.28 -33.14 20.17
CA VAL A 335 -33.99 -33.56 21.54
C VAL A 335 -35.08 -34.50 21.98
N ILE A 336 -34.68 -35.71 22.38
CA ILE A 336 -35.61 -36.78 22.76
C ILE A 336 -35.44 -37.05 24.26
N GLU A 337 -36.51 -36.96 25.02
CA GLU A 337 -36.53 -37.40 26.41
C GLU A 337 -36.56 -38.93 26.47
N HIS A 338 -35.67 -39.51 27.28
CA HIS A 338 -35.68 -40.93 27.60
C HIS A 338 -36.76 -41.18 28.66
N ALA A 339 -37.60 -42.20 28.41
CA ALA A 339 -38.78 -42.54 29.22
C ALA A 339 -38.64 -43.92 29.86
#